data_AF-A0A9X8DNT9-F1
#
_entry.id   AF-A0A9X8DNT9-F1
#
_cell.length_a   1.000
_cell.length_b   1.000
_cell.length_c   1.000
_cell.angle_alpha   90.00
_cell.angle_beta   90.00
_cell.angle_gamma   90.00
#
_symmetry.space_group_name_H-M   'P 1'
#
loop_
_entity.id
_entity.type
_entity.pdbx_description
1 polymer ?
#
loop_
_entity_poly.entity_id
_entity_poly.type
_entity_poly.pdbx_seq_one_letter_code
_entity_poly.pdbx_strand_id
1 'polypeptide(L)'
;MEDATTLFTVTLPYMVSTALALPLLFPSHVPLLTRQVPSSVTLTKRQAACLIIHAFLCTFTAANPSFNHFHFFDVFAPSAPPPWSNAAATDQDATAVQKLLTVLHYFSRFTTDNLCDNTNHQYDQQVITYARHVLDTTTPWTDGGMAGDGGGWAATLPWSPVQVHANGAIEDDVGAVQVDFANKFAGGGVLGHGCVQEEIRFLMNPECLVACLLTEVLGTRSIPSRELDKAMVGFQRLPDESPTQRGRRPVATGNWGCGVFKGDVELKFVVQWLAASAQHRPLHYYTFGNSDLATRLAQFVQTVTTSTLSVAQLRARLLDNNAPNCTL
;
A
#
# COMPACT_ATOMS: atom_id res chain seq x y z
N MET A 1 -26.68 -5.08 -5.71
CA MET A 1 -26.14 -5.91 -4.61
C MET A 1 -26.39 -7.36 -5.01
N GLU A 2 -25.39 -8.21 -4.91
CA GLU A 2 -25.54 -9.63 -5.27
C GLU A 2 -26.52 -10.31 -4.30
N ASP A 3 -27.55 -10.98 -4.82
CA ASP A 3 -28.48 -11.75 -4.00
C ASP A 3 -28.04 -13.22 -3.92
N ALA A 4 -28.60 -13.95 -2.95
CA ALA A 4 -28.23 -15.35 -2.71
C ALA A 4 -28.48 -16.24 -3.94
N THR A 5 -29.56 -15.99 -4.67
CA THR A 5 -29.88 -16.77 -5.89
C THR A 5 -28.80 -16.59 -6.94
N THR A 6 -28.41 -15.36 -7.24
CA THR A 6 -27.35 -15.03 -8.21
C THR A 6 -26.01 -15.60 -7.77
N LEU A 7 -25.67 -15.47 -6.49
CA LEU A 7 -24.44 -16.01 -5.93
C LEU A 7 -24.33 -17.52 -6.17
N PHE A 8 -25.34 -18.30 -5.79
CA PHE A 8 -25.26 -19.76 -5.85
C PHE A 8 -25.50 -20.34 -7.25
N THR A 9 -26.23 -19.64 -8.12
CA THR A 9 -26.56 -20.16 -9.47
C THR A 9 -25.66 -19.65 -10.58
N VAL A 10 -24.97 -18.53 -10.39
CA VAL A 10 -24.13 -17.89 -11.42
C VAL A 10 -22.70 -17.67 -10.93
N THR A 11 -22.52 -16.83 -9.91
CA THR A 11 -21.19 -16.36 -9.50
C THR A 11 -20.31 -17.47 -8.92
N LEU A 12 -20.81 -18.23 -7.94
CA LEU A 12 -20.05 -19.32 -7.33
C LEU A 12 -19.71 -20.44 -8.33
N PRO A 13 -20.62 -20.92 -9.21
CA PRO A 13 -20.26 -21.84 -10.28
C PRO A 13 -19.15 -21.31 -11.19
N TYR A 14 -19.19 -20.02 -11.56
CA TYR A 14 -18.14 -19.39 -12.38
C TYR A 14 -16.80 -19.30 -11.64
N MET A 15 -16.83 -18.94 -10.35
CA MET A 15 -15.65 -18.95 -9.48
C MET A 15 -15.02 -20.33 -9.44
N VAL A 16 -15.82 -21.39 -9.22
CA VAL A 16 -15.33 -22.78 -9.20
C VAL A 16 -14.73 -23.17 -10.55
N SER A 17 -15.37 -22.84 -11.67
CA SER A 17 -14.81 -23.05 -13.01
C SER A 17 -13.45 -22.36 -13.18
N THR A 18 -13.32 -21.13 -12.70
CA THR A 18 -12.06 -20.37 -12.74
C THR A 18 -10.98 -20.98 -11.86
N ALA A 19 -11.33 -21.49 -10.67
CA ALA A 19 -10.41 -22.21 -9.80
C ALA A 19 -9.91 -23.52 -10.44
N LEU A 20 -10.80 -24.28 -11.09
CA LEU A 20 -10.41 -25.49 -11.81
C LEU A 20 -9.50 -25.23 -13.02
N ALA A 21 -9.50 -24.00 -13.55
CA ALA A 21 -8.60 -23.59 -14.62
C ALA A 21 -7.16 -23.26 -14.15
N LEU A 22 -6.85 -23.34 -12.85
CA LEU A 22 -5.53 -23.01 -12.29
C LEU A 22 -4.34 -23.62 -13.07
N PRO A 23 -4.32 -24.92 -13.44
CA PRO A 23 -3.19 -25.49 -14.18
C PRO A 23 -2.99 -24.91 -15.57
N LEU A 24 -4.06 -24.40 -16.19
CA LEU A 24 -4.01 -23.73 -17.50
C LEU A 24 -3.57 -22.27 -17.36
N LEU A 25 -4.03 -21.59 -16.30
CA LEU A 25 -3.67 -20.19 -16.02
C LEU A 25 -2.24 -20.06 -15.49
N PHE A 26 -1.71 -21.10 -14.84
CA PHE A 26 -0.37 -21.13 -14.29
C PHE A 26 0.37 -22.40 -14.76
N PRO A 27 0.78 -22.45 -16.04
CA PRO A 27 1.53 -23.59 -16.58
C PRO A 27 2.97 -23.66 -16.02
N SER A 28 3.38 -22.67 -15.24
CA SER A 28 4.70 -22.56 -14.61
C SER A 28 4.56 -21.93 -13.23
N HIS A 29 5.55 -22.17 -12.38
CA HIS A 29 5.56 -21.64 -11.02
C HIS A 29 5.62 -20.11 -11.01
N VAL A 30 4.87 -19.51 -10.09
CA VAL A 30 4.94 -18.07 -9.80
C VAL A 30 6.08 -17.83 -8.79
N PRO A 31 7.09 -17.02 -9.12
CA PRO A 31 8.18 -16.74 -8.19
C PRO A 31 7.68 -15.89 -7.00
N LEU A 32 8.20 -16.16 -5.80
CA LEU A 32 7.88 -15.39 -4.60
C LEU A 32 8.79 -14.17 -4.47
N LEU A 33 8.25 -13.08 -3.92
CA LEU A 33 8.98 -11.85 -3.63
C LEU A 33 9.67 -11.96 -2.27
N THR A 34 10.82 -12.64 -2.25
CA THR A 34 11.58 -12.95 -1.04
C THR A 34 12.38 -11.76 -0.49
N ARG A 35 12.71 -11.82 0.80
CA ARG A 35 13.48 -10.79 1.52
C ARG A 35 14.81 -10.50 0.84
N GLN A 36 15.19 -9.22 0.87
CA GLN A 36 16.48 -8.70 0.38
C GLN A 36 16.75 -8.90 -1.13
N VAL A 37 15.80 -9.43 -1.89
CA VAL A 37 15.93 -9.57 -3.35
C VAL A 37 14.97 -8.58 -4.03
N PRO A 38 15.48 -7.59 -4.79
CA PRO A 38 14.63 -6.79 -5.65
C PRO A 38 14.12 -7.66 -6.79
N SER A 39 12.81 -7.76 -6.93
CA SER A 39 12.16 -8.59 -7.96
C SER A 39 10.74 -8.12 -8.23
N SER A 40 10.16 -8.57 -9.33
CA SER A 40 8.76 -8.29 -9.65
C SER A 40 8.10 -9.50 -10.30
N VAL A 41 6.78 -9.57 -10.14
CA VAL A 41 5.90 -10.57 -10.76
C VAL A 41 4.76 -9.82 -11.41
N THR A 42 4.49 -10.11 -12.67
CA THR A 42 3.34 -9.58 -13.40
C THR A 42 2.36 -10.71 -13.66
N LEU A 43 1.11 -10.52 -13.24
CA LEU A 43 0.01 -11.46 -13.46
C LEU A 43 -1.09 -10.77 -14.25
N THR A 44 -1.84 -11.53 -15.04
CA THR A 44 -3.11 -11.03 -15.60
C THR A 44 -4.14 -10.84 -14.48
N LYS A 45 -5.15 -10.01 -14.70
CA LYS A 45 -6.26 -9.87 -13.75
C LYS A 45 -7.00 -11.20 -13.56
N ARG A 46 -7.10 -12.03 -14.60
CA ARG A 46 -7.68 -13.38 -14.51
C ARG A 46 -6.87 -14.32 -13.62
N GLN A 47 -5.55 -14.28 -13.73
CA GLN A 47 -4.64 -15.02 -12.85
C GLN A 47 -4.78 -14.56 -11.39
N ALA A 48 -4.81 -13.25 -11.15
CA ALA A 48 -5.03 -12.70 -9.81
C ALA A 48 -6.39 -13.14 -9.22
N ALA A 49 -7.47 -13.03 -10.00
CA ALA A 49 -8.80 -13.49 -9.60
C ALA A 49 -8.83 -14.98 -9.24
N CYS A 50 -8.18 -15.83 -10.05
CA CYS A 50 -8.06 -17.27 -9.76
C CYS A 50 -7.40 -17.53 -8.39
N LEU A 51 -6.31 -16.84 -8.07
CA LEU A 51 -5.64 -16.98 -6.77
C LEU A 51 -6.53 -16.50 -5.61
N ILE A 52 -7.25 -15.40 -5.77
CA ILE A 52 -8.17 -14.87 -4.74
C ILE A 52 -9.36 -15.82 -4.53
N ILE A 53 -9.87 -16.43 -5.61
CA ILE A 53 -10.92 -17.47 -5.51
C ILE A 53 -10.39 -18.68 -4.74
N HIS A 54 -9.16 -19.12 -4.97
CA HIS A 54 -8.55 -20.18 -4.18
C HIS A 54 -8.38 -19.81 -2.69
N ALA A 55 -8.06 -18.55 -2.39
CA ALA A 55 -8.08 -18.05 -1.01
C ALA A 55 -9.49 -18.07 -0.41
N PHE A 56 -10.50 -17.64 -1.17
CA PHE A 56 -11.90 -17.63 -0.74
C PHE A 56 -12.45 -19.04 -0.50
N LEU A 57 -12.11 -19.99 -1.37
CA LEU A 57 -12.46 -21.41 -1.21
C LEU A 57 -11.54 -22.14 -0.20
N CYS A 58 -10.61 -21.43 0.44
CA CYS A 58 -9.69 -21.95 1.44
C CYS A 58 -8.87 -23.17 0.97
N THR A 59 -8.45 -23.20 -0.31
CA THR A 59 -7.70 -24.34 -0.88
C THR A 59 -6.18 -24.21 -0.71
N PHE A 60 -5.68 -23.06 -0.28
CA PHE A 60 -4.29 -22.91 0.17
C PHE A 60 -4.15 -23.44 1.60
N THR A 61 -3.43 -24.56 1.77
CA THR A 61 -3.32 -25.26 3.06
C THR A 61 -1.97 -25.08 3.76
N ALA A 62 -0.95 -24.61 3.05
CA ALA A 62 0.39 -24.44 3.60
C ALA A 62 0.55 -23.04 4.23
N ALA A 63 0.70 -23.00 5.56
CA ALA A 63 1.10 -21.78 6.26
C ALA A 63 2.63 -21.61 6.16
N ASN A 64 3.08 -20.39 5.86
CA ASN A 64 4.48 -20.00 5.98
C ASN A 64 4.57 -18.74 6.86
N PRO A 65 5.24 -18.80 8.02
CA PRO A 65 5.29 -17.67 8.96
C PRO A 65 6.02 -16.44 8.42
N SER A 66 6.71 -16.57 7.28
CA SER A 66 7.37 -15.45 6.61
C SER A 66 6.43 -14.68 5.67
N PHE A 67 5.24 -15.19 5.41
CA PHE A 67 4.21 -14.58 4.55
C PHE A 67 2.96 -14.29 5.36
N ASN A 68 2.07 -13.45 4.81
CA ASN A 68 0.78 -13.24 5.44
C ASN A 68 -0.15 -14.44 5.19
N HIS A 69 -1.20 -14.56 6.00
CA HIS A 69 -2.29 -15.49 5.71
C HIS A 69 -2.99 -15.12 4.39
N PHE A 70 -3.38 -16.12 3.61
CA PHE A 70 -4.04 -15.95 2.32
C PHE A 70 -5.21 -16.94 2.16
N HIS A 71 -6.16 -16.86 3.08
CA HIS A 71 -7.42 -17.61 3.05
C HIS A 71 -8.50 -16.84 3.82
N PHE A 72 -9.76 -17.07 3.48
CA PHE A 72 -10.90 -16.33 4.05
C PHE A 72 -11.49 -16.96 5.32
N PHE A 73 -10.89 -18.01 5.87
CA PHE A 73 -11.43 -18.74 7.02
C PHE A 73 -11.79 -17.82 8.20
N ASP A 74 -10.90 -16.90 8.59
CA ASP A 74 -11.13 -15.98 9.71
C ASP A 74 -12.14 -14.87 9.38
N VAL A 75 -12.52 -14.70 8.11
CA VAL A 75 -13.65 -13.84 7.70
C VAL A 75 -14.97 -14.60 7.80
N PHE A 76 -14.99 -15.90 7.46
CA PHE A 76 -16.19 -16.74 7.55
C PHE A 76 -16.55 -17.13 8.98
N ALA A 77 -15.52 -17.38 9.80
CA ALA A 77 -15.64 -17.82 11.18
C ALA A 77 -14.68 -17.01 12.06
N PRO A 78 -14.98 -15.71 12.29
CA PRO A 78 -14.10 -14.84 13.05
C PRO A 78 -13.86 -15.38 14.46
N SER A 79 -12.59 -15.48 14.83
CA SER A 79 -12.18 -15.81 16.20
C SER A 79 -12.41 -14.62 17.15
N ALA A 80 -12.29 -14.85 18.46
CA ALA A 80 -12.47 -13.81 19.46
C ALA A 80 -11.56 -12.58 19.20
N PRO A 81 -12.00 -11.36 19.57
CA PRO A 81 -11.23 -10.14 19.35
C PRO A 81 -9.81 -10.24 19.90
N PRO A 82 -8.79 -9.72 19.18
CA PRO A 82 -7.48 -9.59 19.77
C PRO A 82 -7.48 -8.53 20.88
N PRO A 83 -6.62 -8.62 21.91
CA PRO A 83 -6.65 -7.76 23.09
C PRO A 83 -6.45 -6.25 22.82
N TRP A 84 -5.91 -5.90 21.64
CA TRP A 84 -5.70 -4.51 21.23
C TRP A 84 -6.93 -3.90 20.55
N SER A 85 -7.94 -4.70 20.22
CA SER A 85 -9.18 -4.22 19.62
C SER A 85 -10.13 -3.74 20.71
N ASN A 86 -10.57 -2.48 20.61
CA ASN A 86 -11.63 -1.92 21.44
C ASN A 86 -13.04 -2.23 20.89
N ALA A 87 -13.14 -3.03 19.83
CA ALA A 87 -14.41 -3.35 19.17
C ALA A 87 -15.20 -4.37 20.01
N ALA A 88 -16.50 -4.12 20.20
CA ALA A 88 -17.39 -5.13 20.78
C ALA A 88 -17.50 -6.33 19.81
N ALA A 89 -17.81 -7.51 20.33
CA ALA A 89 -17.99 -8.71 19.50
C ALA A 89 -19.03 -8.49 18.36
N THR A 90 -20.09 -7.73 18.63
CA THR A 90 -21.13 -7.35 17.64
C THR A 90 -20.60 -6.50 16.49
N ASP A 91 -19.56 -5.70 16.71
CA ASP A 91 -18.95 -4.85 15.68
C ASP A 91 -18.07 -5.68 14.72
N GLN A 92 -17.60 -6.84 15.18
CA GLN A 92 -16.77 -7.75 14.38
C GLN A 92 -17.59 -8.55 13.38
N ASP A 93 -18.76 -9.06 13.80
CA ASP A 93 -19.68 -9.74 12.88
C ASP A 93 -20.11 -8.78 11.76
N ALA A 94 -20.42 -7.52 12.11
CA ALA A 94 -20.74 -6.49 11.13
C ALA A 94 -19.56 -6.23 10.17
N THR A 95 -18.34 -6.14 10.70
CA THR A 95 -17.13 -5.94 9.89
C THR A 95 -16.93 -7.11 8.92
N ALA A 96 -17.00 -8.35 9.40
CA ALA A 96 -16.84 -9.55 8.57
C ALA A 96 -17.88 -9.58 7.43
N VAL A 97 -19.14 -9.27 7.75
CA VAL A 97 -20.20 -9.15 6.73
C VAL A 97 -19.86 -8.10 5.67
N GLN A 98 -19.39 -6.91 6.06
CA GLN A 98 -19.00 -5.87 5.08
C GLN A 98 -17.79 -6.27 4.23
N LYS A 99 -16.82 -6.98 4.80
CA LYS A 99 -15.70 -7.55 4.04
C LYS A 99 -16.20 -8.55 3.00
N LEU A 100 -17.08 -9.46 3.40
CA LEU A 100 -17.69 -10.44 2.49
C LEU A 100 -18.46 -9.76 1.37
N LEU A 101 -19.29 -8.77 1.69
CA LEU A 101 -20.06 -8.02 0.67
C LEU A 101 -19.13 -7.36 -0.36
N THR A 102 -18.02 -6.77 0.09
CA THR A 102 -17.05 -6.13 -0.81
C THR A 102 -16.37 -7.14 -1.74
N VAL A 103 -15.94 -8.29 -1.22
CA VAL A 103 -15.27 -9.33 -2.02
C VAL A 103 -16.23 -10.07 -2.94
N LEU A 104 -17.45 -10.35 -2.48
CA LEU A 104 -18.51 -10.92 -3.31
C LEU A 104 -18.86 -9.98 -4.47
N HIS A 105 -18.92 -8.66 -4.22
CA HIS A 105 -19.09 -7.69 -5.28
C HIS A 105 -18.00 -7.79 -6.35
N TYR A 106 -16.74 -7.96 -5.96
CA TYR A 106 -15.63 -8.20 -6.90
C TYR A 106 -15.83 -9.47 -7.73
N PHE A 107 -16.20 -10.59 -7.12
CA PHE A 107 -16.46 -11.84 -7.86
C PHE A 107 -17.67 -11.75 -8.78
N SER A 108 -18.72 -11.04 -8.37
CA SER A 108 -19.90 -10.77 -9.18
C SER A 108 -19.55 -9.93 -10.41
N ARG A 109 -18.73 -8.88 -10.24
CA ARG A 109 -18.21 -8.05 -11.34
C ARG A 109 -17.33 -8.87 -12.29
N PHE A 110 -16.36 -9.61 -11.74
CA PHE A 110 -15.51 -10.51 -12.51
C PHE A 110 -16.35 -11.50 -13.33
N THR A 111 -17.32 -12.17 -12.72
CA THR A 111 -18.18 -13.13 -13.40
C THR A 111 -18.99 -12.46 -14.52
N THR A 112 -19.66 -11.34 -14.20
CA THR A 112 -20.52 -10.62 -15.16
C THR A 112 -19.72 -10.15 -16.37
N ASP A 113 -18.59 -9.48 -16.14
CA ASP A 113 -17.77 -8.90 -17.21
C ASP A 113 -17.25 -10.01 -18.15
N ASN A 114 -16.82 -11.16 -17.63
CA ASN A 114 -16.30 -12.25 -18.45
C ASN A 114 -17.40 -13.06 -19.15
N LEU A 115 -18.59 -13.19 -18.57
CA LEU A 115 -19.74 -13.82 -19.24
C LEU A 115 -20.27 -12.93 -20.39
N CYS A 116 -20.23 -11.61 -20.25
CA CYS A 116 -20.61 -10.67 -21.31
C CYS A 116 -19.64 -10.69 -22.50
N ASP A 117 -18.34 -10.80 -22.25
CA ASP A 117 -17.29 -10.89 -23.28
C ASP A 117 -17.16 -12.30 -23.90
N ASN A 118 -17.72 -13.32 -23.25
CA ASN A 118 -17.72 -14.75 -23.63
C ASN A 118 -16.33 -15.34 -23.99
N THR A 119 -15.25 -14.65 -23.64
CA THR A 119 -13.88 -15.00 -24.05
C THR A 119 -12.84 -14.78 -22.95
N ASN A 120 -13.19 -14.15 -21.83
CA ASN A 120 -12.28 -13.64 -20.80
C ASN A 120 -11.21 -12.65 -21.31
N HIS A 121 -11.36 -12.15 -22.54
CA HIS A 121 -10.30 -11.47 -23.26
C HIS A 121 -9.79 -10.22 -22.54
N GLN A 122 -10.70 -9.41 -22.00
CA GLN A 122 -10.31 -8.20 -21.27
C GLN A 122 -9.45 -8.53 -20.03
N TYR A 123 -9.83 -9.52 -19.22
CA TYR A 123 -9.11 -9.88 -17.99
C TYR A 123 -7.79 -10.62 -18.27
N ASP A 124 -7.66 -11.22 -19.45
CA ASP A 124 -6.41 -11.84 -19.92
C ASP A 124 -5.41 -10.81 -20.46
N GLN A 125 -5.87 -9.64 -20.92
CA GLN A 125 -4.99 -8.57 -21.41
C GLN A 125 -4.57 -7.57 -20.33
N GLN A 126 -5.42 -7.36 -19.32
CA GLN A 126 -5.10 -6.45 -18.23
C GLN A 126 -4.15 -7.13 -17.24
N VAL A 127 -3.07 -6.42 -16.88
CA VAL A 127 -2.00 -6.95 -16.02
C VAL A 127 -1.81 -6.13 -14.76
N ILE A 128 -1.28 -6.79 -13.73
CA ILE A 128 -0.94 -6.22 -12.43
C ILE A 128 0.48 -6.67 -12.08
N THR A 129 1.33 -5.71 -11.74
CA THR A 129 2.72 -5.97 -11.34
C THR A 129 2.89 -5.77 -9.84
N TYR A 130 3.36 -6.82 -9.17
CA TYR A 130 3.78 -6.81 -7.77
C TYR A 130 5.30 -6.71 -7.74
N ALA A 131 5.83 -5.62 -7.19
CA ALA A 131 7.27 -5.37 -7.17
C ALA A 131 7.78 -5.21 -5.74
N ARG A 132 8.84 -5.94 -5.42
CA ARG A 132 9.61 -5.75 -4.18
C ARG A 132 10.81 -4.87 -4.46
N HIS A 133 10.84 -3.73 -3.80
CA HIS A 133 11.99 -2.84 -3.80
C HIS A 133 12.81 -3.07 -2.54
N VAL A 134 14.13 -3.13 -2.71
CA VAL A 134 15.09 -3.32 -1.62
C VAL A 134 16.09 -2.19 -1.68
N LEU A 135 16.30 -1.54 -0.55
CA LEU A 135 17.33 -0.52 -0.45
C LEU A 135 18.70 -1.19 -0.38
N ASP A 136 19.52 -0.96 -1.40
CA ASP A 136 20.92 -1.34 -1.37
C ASP A 136 21.65 -0.54 -0.27
N THR A 137 22.16 -1.23 0.75
CA THR A 137 22.95 -0.62 1.84
C THR A 137 24.39 -0.34 1.43
N THR A 138 24.88 -0.99 0.38
CA THR A 138 26.26 -0.85 -0.10
C THR A 138 26.45 0.42 -0.91
N THR A 139 25.37 0.98 -1.45
CA THR A 139 25.30 2.28 -2.11
C THR A 139 24.36 3.20 -1.33
N PRO A 140 24.85 3.88 -0.27
CA PRO A 140 24.04 4.83 0.49
C PRO A 140 23.44 5.90 -0.43
N TRP A 141 22.27 6.43 -0.05
CA TRP A 141 21.71 7.62 -0.70
C TRP A 141 22.78 8.71 -0.76
N THR A 142 23.28 9.01 -1.96
CA THR A 142 24.44 9.88 -2.10
C THR A 142 24.06 11.34 -1.85
N ASP A 143 24.99 12.10 -1.28
CA ASP A 143 24.89 13.57 -1.14
C ASP A 143 24.98 14.28 -2.50
N GLY A 144 25.16 13.54 -3.61
CA GLY A 144 25.33 14.06 -4.97
C GLY A 144 24.30 13.56 -6.00
N GLY A 145 23.37 12.66 -5.63
CA GLY A 145 22.18 12.28 -6.40
C GLY A 145 22.33 12.24 -7.93
N MET A 146 23.35 11.59 -8.47
CA MET A 146 23.52 11.43 -9.93
C MET A 146 24.15 10.09 -10.28
N ALA A 147 23.36 9.02 -10.24
CA ALA A 147 23.50 7.88 -11.16
C ALA A 147 22.25 6.99 -11.10
N GLY A 148 21.48 6.94 -12.19
CA GLY A 148 20.60 5.80 -12.52
C GLY A 148 19.09 5.98 -12.34
N ASP A 149 18.62 6.48 -11.19
CA ASP A 149 17.22 6.32 -10.77
C ASP A 149 16.65 7.46 -9.88
N GLY A 150 17.48 8.44 -9.52
CA GLY A 150 17.05 9.82 -9.32
C GLY A 150 16.43 10.18 -7.97
N GLY A 151 16.98 9.67 -6.87
CA GLY A 151 16.75 10.23 -5.53
C GLY A 151 18.07 10.43 -4.77
N GLY A 152 18.14 11.41 -3.87
CA GLY A 152 19.38 11.69 -3.13
C GLY A 152 19.30 12.94 -2.25
N TRP A 153 20.44 13.29 -1.64
CA TRP A 153 20.52 14.35 -0.63
C TRP A 153 21.39 15.54 -1.06
N ALA A 154 21.30 15.93 -2.34
CA ALA A 154 22.05 17.07 -2.88
C ALA A 154 21.91 18.31 -1.99
N ALA A 155 23.02 19.02 -1.73
CA ALA A 155 23.01 20.22 -0.90
C ALA A 155 22.08 21.32 -1.43
N THR A 156 21.87 21.34 -2.75
CA THR A 156 21.02 22.30 -3.48
C THR A 156 19.61 21.76 -3.76
N LEU A 157 19.20 20.66 -3.12
CA LEU A 157 17.92 20.02 -3.34
C LEU A 157 16.77 20.99 -3.02
N PRO A 158 15.87 21.29 -3.98
CA PRO A 158 14.71 22.12 -3.71
C PRO A 158 13.68 21.37 -2.87
N TRP A 159 12.88 22.12 -2.13
CA TRP A 159 11.69 21.59 -1.48
C TRP A 159 10.69 21.11 -2.54
N SER A 160 10.17 19.89 -2.37
CA SER A 160 9.03 19.45 -3.16
C SER A 160 7.78 20.28 -2.81
N PRO A 161 6.94 20.63 -3.80
CA PRO A 161 5.68 21.31 -3.52
C PRO A 161 4.76 20.40 -2.70
N VAL A 162 4.00 21.00 -1.79
CA VAL A 162 3.06 20.30 -0.92
C VAL A 162 1.66 20.88 -1.09
N GLN A 163 0.67 20.01 -1.26
CA GLN A 163 -0.75 20.35 -1.15
C GLN A 163 -1.31 19.63 0.07
N VAL A 164 -1.96 20.36 0.97
CA VAL A 164 -2.55 19.78 2.19
C VAL A 164 -4.07 19.84 2.07
N HIS A 165 -4.72 18.68 2.20
CA HIS A 165 -6.15 18.52 2.00
C HIS A 165 -6.80 18.07 3.32
N ALA A 166 -7.74 18.88 3.80
CA ALA A 166 -8.56 18.49 4.95
C ALA A 166 -9.59 17.42 4.59
N ASN A 167 -10.14 17.49 3.37
CA ASN A 167 -11.19 16.60 2.89
C ASN A 167 -10.70 15.74 1.72
N GLY A 168 -11.45 14.69 1.39
CA GLY A 168 -11.07 13.68 0.41
C GLY A 168 -10.19 12.59 1.02
N ALA A 169 -9.89 11.58 0.21
CA ALA A 169 -9.08 10.43 0.59
C ALA A 169 -7.95 10.18 -0.42
N ILE A 170 -7.02 9.30 -0.05
CA ILE A 170 -5.84 8.99 -0.86
C ILE A 170 -6.25 8.35 -2.20
N GLU A 171 -7.26 7.49 -2.18
CA GLU A 171 -7.82 6.81 -3.34
C GLU A 171 -8.47 7.74 -4.36
N ASP A 172 -8.90 8.94 -3.94
CA ASP A 172 -9.52 9.93 -4.82
C ASP A 172 -8.50 10.62 -5.74
N ASP A 173 -7.20 10.55 -5.40
CA ASP A 173 -6.12 11.20 -6.15
C ASP A 173 -5.66 10.36 -7.34
N VAL A 174 -6.51 10.28 -8.36
CA VAL A 174 -6.29 9.46 -9.55
C VAL A 174 -5.02 9.91 -10.29
N GLY A 175 -4.10 8.97 -10.48
CA GLY A 175 -2.82 9.22 -11.15
C GLY A 175 -1.67 9.58 -10.20
N ALA A 176 -1.91 9.69 -8.90
CA ALA A 176 -0.86 9.79 -7.89
C ALA A 176 -0.23 8.43 -7.55
N VAL A 177 0.95 8.46 -6.94
CA VAL A 177 1.49 7.32 -6.17
C VAL A 177 0.76 7.30 -4.82
N GLN A 178 -0.21 6.40 -4.70
CA GLN A 178 -1.10 6.32 -3.54
C GLN A 178 -0.49 5.43 -2.44
N VAL A 179 -0.31 6.00 -1.24
CA VAL A 179 0.37 5.33 -0.14
C VAL A 179 -0.58 4.43 0.64
N ASP A 180 -0.17 3.18 0.80
CA ASP A 180 -0.73 2.23 1.77
C ASP A 180 0.00 2.33 3.11
N PHE A 181 -0.72 2.49 4.22
CA PHE A 181 -0.19 2.58 5.57
C PHE A 181 0.11 1.19 6.15
N ALA A 182 0.94 0.47 5.41
CA ALA A 182 1.08 -0.98 5.52
C ALA A 182 1.69 -1.48 6.84
N ASN A 183 1.19 -2.64 7.27
CA ASN A 183 1.88 -3.56 8.15
C ASN A 183 3.15 -4.12 7.47
N LYS A 184 4.04 -4.75 8.25
CA LYS A 184 5.21 -5.44 7.69
C LYS A 184 4.82 -6.68 6.86
N PHE A 185 3.67 -7.29 7.14
CA PHE A 185 3.03 -8.28 6.28
C PHE A 185 2.01 -7.55 5.42
N ALA A 186 2.19 -7.56 4.10
CA ALA A 186 1.30 -6.85 3.17
C ALA A 186 -0.16 -7.27 3.41
N GLY A 187 -1.07 -6.31 3.43
CA GLY A 187 -2.50 -6.50 3.68
C GLY A 187 -2.86 -6.62 5.16
N GLY A 188 -1.90 -6.57 6.08
CA GLY A 188 -2.16 -6.54 7.51
C GLY A 188 -3.15 -7.63 7.97
N GLY A 189 -4.25 -7.19 8.58
CA GLY A 189 -5.34 -8.05 9.05
C GLY A 189 -6.51 -8.17 8.06
N VAL A 190 -6.31 -7.97 6.75
CA VAL A 190 -7.41 -7.85 5.77
C VAL A 190 -8.28 -9.09 5.70
N LEU A 191 -7.70 -10.29 5.79
CA LEU A 191 -8.43 -11.57 5.83
C LEU A 191 -8.72 -12.05 7.26
N GLY A 192 -8.62 -11.15 8.26
CA GLY A 192 -9.00 -11.38 9.66
C GLY A 192 -9.74 -10.16 10.23
N HIS A 193 -9.32 -9.64 11.39
CA HIS A 193 -10.04 -8.55 12.09
C HIS A 193 -9.68 -7.12 11.64
N GLY A 194 -8.63 -6.91 10.84
CA GLY A 194 -8.17 -5.57 10.47
C GLY A 194 -9.18 -4.80 9.62
N CYS A 195 -9.48 -3.55 9.94
CA CYS A 195 -10.44 -2.73 9.20
C CYS A 195 -10.06 -1.25 9.27
N VAL A 196 -8.80 -0.95 8.97
CA VAL A 196 -8.30 0.42 8.86
C VAL A 196 -7.80 0.68 7.44
N GLN A 197 -6.98 1.71 7.23
CA GLN A 197 -6.64 2.21 5.89
C GLN A 197 -6.09 1.11 4.94
N GLU A 198 -5.16 0.27 5.39
CA GLU A 198 -4.58 -0.82 4.57
C GLU A 198 -5.64 -1.85 4.17
N GLU A 199 -6.39 -2.36 5.14
CA GLU A 199 -7.39 -3.41 4.86
C GLU A 199 -8.56 -2.91 4.02
N ILE A 200 -9.02 -1.68 4.26
CA ILE A 200 -10.05 -1.04 3.43
C ILE A 200 -9.55 -0.92 1.99
N ARG A 201 -8.30 -0.49 1.80
CA ARG A 201 -7.73 -0.37 0.45
C ARG A 201 -7.62 -1.70 -0.27
N PHE A 202 -7.17 -2.74 0.42
CA PHE A 202 -7.07 -4.09 -0.15
C PHE A 202 -8.43 -4.67 -0.51
N LEU A 203 -9.52 -4.26 0.16
CA LEU A 203 -10.88 -4.70 -0.19
C LEU A 203 -11.52 -3.86 -1.30
N MET A 204 -11.24 -2.55 -1.37
CA MET A 204 -11.65 -1.73 -2.52
C MET A 204 -10.93 -2.13 -3.82
N ASN A 205 -9.70 -2.64 -3.70
CA ASN A 205 -8.93 -3.20 -4.80
C ASN A 205 -8.49 -4.65 -4.48
N PRO A 206 -9.38 -5.66 -4.56
CA PRO A 206 -9.11 -7.04 -4.12
C PRO A 206 -7.90 -7.71 -4.77
N GLU A 207 -7.46 -7.26 -5.93
CA GLU A 207 -6.22 -7.74 -6.54
C GLU A 207 -4.99 -7.50 -5.65
N CYS A 208 -4.99 -6.48 -4.79
CA CYS A 208 -3.96 -6.27 -3.78
C CYS A 208 -3.82 -7.46 -2.81
N LEU A 209 -4.87 -8.25 -2.56
CA LEU A 209 -4.82 -9.44 -1.69
C LEU A 209 -3.75 -10.45 -2.15
N VAL A 210 -3.45 -10.51 -3.45
CA VAL A 210 -2.41 -11.40 -3.98
C VAL A 210 -1.03 -11.05 -3.43
N ALA A 211 -0.80 -9.80 -2.98
CA ALA A 211 0.43 -9.43 -2.30
C ALA A 211 0.65 -10.20 -0.99
N CYS A 212 -0.42 -10.61 -0.30
CA CYS A 212 -0.36 -11.46 0.91
C CYS A 212 0.28 -12.83 0.60
N LEU A 213 -0.02 -13.39 -0.58
CA LEU A 213 0.50 -14.67 -1.05
C LEU A 213 1.95 -14.54 -1.55
N LEU A 214 2.23 -13.52 -2.35
CA LEU A 214 3.50 -13.41 -3.07
C LEU A 214 4.63 -12.78 -2.26
N THR A 215 4.32 -11.98 -1.24
CA THR A 215 5.29 -11.08 -0.61
C THR A 215 5.71 -11.57 0.76
N GLU A 216 6.99 -11.91 0.89
CA GLU A 216 7.58 -12.22 2.19
C GLU A 216 7.62 -10.94 3.04
N VAL A 217 7.58 -11.07 4.37
CA VAL A 217 7.60 -9.94 5.32
C VAL A 217 8.61 -8.85 4.95
N LEU A 218 8.16 -7.60 4.99
CA LEU A 218 8.97 -6.42 4.69
C LEU A 218 10.04 -6.23 5.78
N GLY A 219 11.25 -5.89 5.35
CA GLY A 219 12.40 -5.70 6.24
C GLY A 219 12.31 -4.41 7.07
N THR A 220 13.12 -4.34 8.12
CA THR A 220 13.25 -3.16 8.99
C THR A 220 14.69 -2.66 9.04
N ARG A 221 14.86 -1.36 9.32
CA ARG A 221 16.15 -0.74 9.66
C ARG A 221 16.13 -0.16 11.08
N SER A 222 17.30 0.17 11.61
CA SER A 222 17.47 0.86 12.89
C SER A 222 17.13 2.37 12.79
N ILE A 223 16.74 2.94 13.92
CA ILE A 223 16.55 4.39 14.14
C ILE A 223 17.93 5.08 14.10
N PRO A 224 18.05 6.35 13.65
CA PRO A 224 16.98 7.30 13.32
C PRO A 224 16.49 7.30 11.87
N SER A 225 17.22 6.66 10.94
CA SER A 225 16.87 6.75 9.52
C SER A 225 15.72 5.84 9.09
N ARG A 226 15.26 4.91 9.95
CA ARG A 226 14.24 3.88 9.64
C ARG A 226 13.07 4.38 8.82
N GLU A 227 12.39 5.43 9.29
CA GLU A 227 11.17 5.92 8.65
C GLU A 227 11.45 6.68 7.37
N LEU A 228 12.53 7.47 7.37
CA LEU A 228 12.96 8.22 6.20
C LEU A 228 13.39 7.29 5.08
N ASP A 229 14.21 6.27 5.38
CA ASP A 229 14.63 5.26 4.40
C ASP A 229 13.43 4.48 3.86
N LYS A 230 12.45 4.13 4.70
CA LYS A 230 11.23 3.43 4.26
C LYS A 230 10.43 4.29 3.27
N ALA A 231 10.22 5.56 3.58
CA ALA A 231 9.55 6.49 2.67
C ALA A 231 10.37 6.72 1.38
N MET A 232 11.69 6.87 1.50
CA MET A 232 12.60 7.03 0.36
C MET A 232 12.53 5.87 -0.63
N VAL A 233 12.43 4.62 -0.15
CA VAL A 233 12.24 3.44 -1.01
C VAL A 233 10.87 3.46 -1.67
N GLY A 234 9.81 3.71 -0.88
CA GLY A 234 8.44 3.73 -1.40
C GLY A 234 8.19 4.83 -2.45
N PHE A 235 8.94 5.93 -2.38
CA PHE A 235 8.79 7.08 -3.28
C PHE A 235 9.77 7.06 -4.46
N GLN A 236 10.51 5.97 -4.68
CA GLN A 236 11.37 5.81 -5.86
C GLN A 236 10.59 5.99 -7.18
N ARG A 237 11.31 6.29 -8.25
CA ARG A 237 10.74 6.41 -9.60
C ARG A 237 10.05 5.11 -10.00
N LEU A 238 8.83 5.21 -10.52
CA LEU A 238 8.10 4.06 -11.02
C LEU A 238 8.56 3.70 -12.45
N PRO A 239 8.48 2.43 -12.87
CA PRO A 239 9.03 1.97 -14.15
C PRO A 239 8.50 2.73 -15.38
N ASP A 240 7.24 3.13 -15.34
CA ASP A 240 6.51 3.86 -16.39
C ASP A 240 6.72 5.38 -16.34
N GLU A 241 7.43 5.92 -15.35
CA GLU A 241 7.75 7.33 -15.29
C GLU A 241 9.01 7.68 -16.06
N SER A 242 8.98 8.86 -16.69
CA SER A 242 10.13 9.45 -17.37
C SER A 242 11.39 9.41 -16.48
N PRO A 243 12.55 9.00 -17.02
CA PRO A 243 13.82 9.14 -16.33
C PRO A 243 14.18 10.61 -16.03
N THR A 244 13.62 11.55 -16.81
CA THR A 244 13.79 12.98 -16.53
C THR A 244 12.93 13.34 -15.32
N GLN A 245 13.52 13.97 -14.30
CA GLN A 245 12.84 14.30 -13.03
C GLN A 245 11.65 15.25 -13.18
N ARG A 246 11.42 15.81 -14.37
CA ARG A 246 10.27 16.68 -14.66
C ARG A 246 9.01 15.83 -14.82
N GLY A 247 7.98 16.14 -14.04
CA GLY A 247 6.67 15.51 -14.18
C GLY A 247 6.52 14.15 -13.48
N ARG A 248 7.30 13.88 -12.42
CA ARG A 248 7.00 12.74 -11.53
C ARG A 248 5.60 12.88 -10.94
N ARG A 249 4.87 11.76 -10.82
CA ARG A 249 3.55 11.77 -10.19
C ARG A 249 3.65 12.23 -8.74
N PRO A 250 2.64 12.98 -8.24
CA PRO A 250 2.56 13.32 -6.83
C PRO A 250 2.47 12.04 -5.99
N VAL A 251 2.94 12.12 -4.75
CA VAL A 251 2.64 11.13 -3.72
C VAL A 251 1.38 11.56 -2.98
N ALA A 252 0.33 10.74 -3.03
CA ALA A 252 -0.87 10.94 -2.24
C ALA A 252 -0.75 10.12 -0.95
N THR A 253 -0.70 10.80 0.20
CA THR A 253 -0.46 10.19 1.51
C THR A 253 -1.22 10.94 2.63
N GLY A 254 -0.94 10.63 3.88
CA GLY A 254 -1.50 11.32 5.04
C GLY A 254 -0.82 10.93 6.34
N ASN A 255 -1.62 10.71 7.37
CA ASN A 255 -1.22 10.43 8.77
C ASN A 255 -0.60 9.02 8.96
N TRP A 256 0.42 8.69 8.15
CA TRP A 256 1.09 7.40 8.09
C TRP A 256 1.69 6.99 9.44
N GLY A 257 1.17 5.91 10.01
CA GLY A 257 1.64 5.38 11.29
C GLY A 257 1.15 6.15 12.52
N CYS A 258 0.18 7.06 12.39
CA CYS A 258 -0.27 7.93 13.50
C CYS A 258 -1.55 7.45 14.19
N GLY A 259 -2.28 6.49 13.61
CA GLY A 259 -3.45 5.87 14.22
C GLY A 259 -3.07 4.78 15.23
N VAL A 260 -3.33 3.52 14.88
CA VAL A 260 -3.02 2.34 15.72
C VAL A 260 -1.54 2.31 16.16
N PHE A 261 -0.64 2.78 15.31
CA PHE A 261 0.80 2.81 15.57
C PHE A 261 1.28 4.04 16.39
N LYS A 262 0.39 4.97 16.74
CA LYS A 262 0.62 6.09 17.68
C LYS A 262 1.83 6.99 17.38
N GLY A 263 2.26 7.08 16.12
CA GLY A 263 3.29 8.02 15.70
C GLY A 263 2.84 9.47 15.75
N ASP A 264 3.78 10.38 15.99
CA ASP A 264 3.51 11.82 15.92
C ASP A 264 3.25 12.27 14.47
N VAL A 265 2.14 12.98 14.25
CA VAL A 265 1.64 13.32 12.91
C VAL A 265 2.47 14.39 12.23
N GLU A 266 2.98 15.38 12.97
CA GLU A 266 3.78 16.46 12.43
C GLU A 266 5.18 15.96 12.07
N LEU A 267 5.78 15.12 12.92
CA LEU A 267 7.04 14.44 12.64
C LEU A 267 6.91 13.51 11.41
N LYS A 268 5.82 12.75 11.30
CA LYS A 268 5.57 11.86 10.15
C LYS A 268 5.30 12.65 8.87
N PHE A 269 4.69 13.84 8.96
CA PHE A 269 4.61 14.76 7.84
C PHE A 269 6.02 15.18 7.38
N VAL A 270 6.88 15.65 8.30
CA VAL A 270 8.26 16.07 7.97
C VAL A 270 9.06 14.95 7.32
N VAL A 271 9.01 13.73 7.87
CA VAL A 271 9.68 12.55 7.29
C VAL A 271 9.25 12.32 5.84
N GLN A 272 7.95 12.33 5.57
CA GLN A 272 7.41 12.10 4.24
C GLN A 272 7.76 13.24 3.28
N TRP A 273 7.74 14.49 3.74
CA TRP A 273 8.11 15.65 2.92
C TRP A 273 9.59 15.67 2.55
N LEU A 274 10.48 15.30 3.49
CA LEU A 274 11.90 15.11 3.21
C LEU A 274 12.12 14.01 2.16
N ALA A 275 11.47 12.86 2.30
CA ALA A 275 11.57 11.77 1.34
C ALA A 275 11.04 12.16 -0.04
N ALA A 276 9.89 12.85 -0.10
CA ALA A 276 9.31 13.33 -1.34
C ALA A 276 10.21 14.36 -2.03
N SER A 277 10.83 15.27 -1.27
CA SER A 277 11.81 16.24 -1.77
C SER A 277 13.04 15.55 -2.35
N ALA A 278 13.61 14.58 -1.62
CA ALA A 278 14.76 13.81 -2.06
C ALA A 278 14.46 12.89 -3.26
N GLN A 279 13.19 12.53 -3.46
CA GLN A 279 12.71 11.81 -4.63
C GLN A 279 12.07 12.73 -5.69
N HIS A 280 12.19 14.05 -5.57
CA HIS A 280 11.66 15.00 -6.55
C HIS A 280 10.17 14.80 -6.90
N ARG A 281 9.35 14.43 -5.92
CA ARG A 281 7.90 14.23 -6.08
C ARG A 281 7.11 15.31 -5.34
N PRO A 282 6.09 15.92 -5.96
CA PRO A 282 5.08 16.66 -5.23
C PRO A 282 4.44 15.79 -4.14
N LEU A 283 4.00 16.38 -3.04
CA LEU A 283 3.34 15.68 -1.94
C LEU A 283 1.90 16.20 -1.78
N HIS A 284 0.92 15.33 -1.94
CA HIS A 284 -0.48 15.61 -1.60
C HIS A 284 -0.78 14.91 -0.27
N TYR A 285 -1.06 15.69 0.78
CA TYR A 285 -1.19 15.21 2.15
C TYR A 285 -2.62 15.38 2.66
N TYR A 286 -3.29 14.26 2.92
CA TYR A 286 -4.67 14.21 3.40
C TYR A 286 -4.71 14.06 4.92
N THR A 287 -5.39 14.99 5.60
CA THR A 287 -5.50 15.01 7.08
C THR A 287 -6.76 14.33 7.62
N PHE A 288 -7.58 13.75 6.74
CA PHE A 288 -8.76 12.96 7.07
C PHE A 288 -9.79 13.69 7.95
N GLY A 289 -10.26 14.84 7.48
CA GLY A 289 -11.24 15.70 8.14
C GLY A 289 -10.65 16.71 9.13
N ASN A 290 -9.36 16.59 9.46
CA ASN A 290 -8.72 17.48 10.44
C ASN A 290 -8.27 18.80 9.79
N SER A 291 -9.18 19.78 9.77
CA SER A 291 -8.95 21.10 9.18
C SER A 291 -7.90 21.93 9.93
N ASP A 292 -7.81 21.77 11.25
CA ASP A 292 -6.83 22.47 12.08
C ASP A 292 -5.41 21.99 11.79
N LEU A 293 -5.22 20.67 11.67
CA LEU A 293 -3.96 20.08 11.23
C LEU A 293 -3.61 20.54 9.82
N ALA A 294 -4.57 20.53 8.88
CA ALA A 294 -4.32 20.98 7.52
C ALA A 294 -3.79 22.42 7.48
N THR A 295 -4.41 23.31 8.27
CA THR A 295 -4.01 24.72 8.40
C THR A 295 -2.60 24.85 8.97
N ARG A 296 -2.29 24.14 10.06
CA ARG A 296 -0.96 24.18 10.69
C ARG A 296 0.13 23.65 9.76
N LEU A 297 -0.10 22.53 9.08
CA LEU A 297 0.87 21.97 8.13
C LEU A 297 1.10 22.92 6.95
N ALA A 298 0.06 23.55 6.41
CA ALA A 298 0.20 24.54 5.34
C ALA A 298 1.01 25.76 5.79
N GLN A 299 0.77 26.27 7.00
CA GLN A 299 1.54 27.37 7.59
C GLN A 299 3.01 26.97 7.81
N PHE A 300 3.26 25.75 8.28
CA PHE A 300 4.61 25.20 8.44
C PHE A 300 5.35 25.12 7.10
N VAL A 301 4.72 24.57 6.06
CA VAL A 301 5.29 24.51 4.70
C VAL A 301 5.65 25.92 4.20
N GLN A 302 4.75 26.89 4.35
CA GLN A 302 5.00 28.27 3.94
C GLN A 302 6.19 28.88 4.71
N THR A 303 6.27 28.64 6.01
CA THR A 303 7.35 29.15 6.87
C THR A 303 8.69 28.57 6.46
N VAL A 304 8.77 27.25 6.27
CA VAL A 304 10.00 26.56 5.87
C VAL A 304 10.45 26.99 4.48
N THR A 305 9.54 27.03 3.50
CA THR A 305 9.87 27.35 2.09
C THR A 305 10.23 28.81 1.85
N THR A 306 9.79 29.73 2.71
CA THR A 306 10.19 31.16 2.66
C THR A 306 11.47 31.46 3.46
N SER A 307 11.92 30.52 4.29
CA SER A 307 13.14 30.66 5.08
C SER A 307 14.39 30.27 4.29
N THR A 308 15.57 30.43 4.91
CA THR A 308 16.84 29.93 4.37
C THR A 308 17.10 28.45 4.71
N LEU A 309 16.15 27.75 5.34
CA LEU A 309 16.29 26.35 5.73
C LEU A 309 16.23 25.43 4.50
N SER A 310 17.33 24.72 4.26
CA SER A 310 17.43 23.71 3.20
C SER A 310 16.90 22.34 3.64
N VAL A 311 16.55 21.50 2.66
CA VAL A 311 16.18 20.09 2.86
C VAL A 311 17.26 19.35 3.65
N ALA A 312 18.54 19.57 3.29
CA ALA A 312 19.68 18.93 3.95
C ALA A 312 19.79 19.33 5.44
N GLN A 313 19.56 20.60 5.76
CA GLN A 313 19.58 21.09 7.14
C GLN A 313 18.43 20.52 7.98
N LEU A 314 17.21 20.45 7.44
CA LEU A 314 16.09 19.86 8.18
C LEU A 314 16.28 18.35 8.38
N ARG A 315 16.78 17.63 7.35
CA ARG A 315 17.18 16.22 7.49
C ARG A 315 18.23 16.03 8.59
N ALA A 316 19.26 16.87 8.62
CA ALA A 316 20.31 16.77 9.64
C ALA A 316 19.74 16.93 11.05
N ARG A 317 18.82 17.91 11.25
CA ARG A 317 18.11 18.09 12.53
C ARG A 317 17.24 16.89 12.90
N LEU A 318 16.54 16.29 11.93
CA LEU A 318 15.72 15.09 12.14
C LEU A 318 16.55 13.87 12.57
N LEU A 319 17.77 13.72 12.05
CA LEU A 319 18.65 12.59 12.30
C LEU A 319 19.61 12.80 13.48
N ASP A 320 19.62 13.99 14.08
CA ASP A 320 20.47 14.30 15.22
C ASP A 320 19.91 13.65 16.50
N ASN A 321 20.54 12.54 16.90
CA ASN A 321 20.18 11.78 18.11
C ASN A 321 20.58 12.50 19.42
N ASN A 322 21.31 13.62 19.36
CA ASN A 322 21.76 14.37 20.53
C ASN A 322 20.93 15.63 20.81
N ALA A 323 19.91 15.94 20.01
CA ALA A 323 19.07 17.11 20.24
C ALA A 323 18.14 16.87 21.45
N PRO A 324 18.31 17.58 22.58
CA PRO A 324 17.39 17.47 23.70
C PRO A 324 16.04 18.05 23.26
N ASN A 325 15.01 17.21 23.17
CA ASN A 325 13.63 17.60 22.82
C ASN A 325 13.57 18.70 21.74
N CYS A 326 13.91 18.35 20.50
CA CYS A 326 13.70 19.25 19.37
C CYS A 326 12.19 19.50 19.22
N THR A 327 11.71 20.58 19.80
CA THR A 327 10.47 21.24 19.37
C THR A 327 10.74 21.80 17.98
N LEU A 328 10.23 21.11 16.95
CA LEU A 328 10.07 21.66 15.60
C LEU A 328 8.96 22.72 15.61
#